data_AF-A0A0J6FJA7-F1
#
_entry.id   AF-A0A0J6FJA7-F1
#
_cell.length_a   1.000
_cell.length_b   1.000
_cell.length_c   1.000
_cell.angle_alpha   90.00
_cell.angle_beta   90.00
_cell.angle_gamma   90.00
#
_symmetry.space_group_name_H-M   'P 1'
#
loop_
_entity.id
_entity.type
_entity.pdbx_description
1 polymer ?
#
loop_
_entity_poly.entity_id
_entity_poly.type
_entity_poly.pdbx_seq_one_letter_code
_entity_poly.pdbx_strand_id
1 'polypeptide(L)'
;MAQTNVSHTLQIPSSTLYDIQKQAKDHGFDPKNDPQISLSYVEDASRSGQPKKISTKEAGIIAFVTKSHSEREKSTEILAFEAGISHSSVLQILKKHGFVIAKPT
;
A
#
# COMPACT_ATOMS: atom_id res chain seq x y z
N MET A 1 25.80 25.18 -15.53
CA MET A 1 27.09 24.47 -15.38
C MET A 1 27.18 23.57 -14.14
N ALA A 2 26.30 23.69 -13.13
CA ALA A 2 26.38 22.85 -11.92
C ALA A 2 25.85 21.40 -12.08
N GLN A 3 24.78 21.20 -12.85
CA GLN A 3 24.11 19.87 -12.94
C GLN A 3 24.93 18.80 -13.67
N THR A 4 25.76 19.19 -14.64
CA THR A 4 26.61 18.26 -15.41
C THR A 4 27.66 17.60 -14.52
N ASN A 5 28.22 18.36 -13.56
CA ASN A 5 29.20 17.83 -12.60
C ASN A 5 28.54 16.83 -11.65
N VAL A 6 27.36 17.15 -11.11
CA VAL A 6 26.61 16.25 -10.20
C VAL A 6 26.22 14.95 -10.92
N SER A 7 25.74 15.03 -12.17
CA SER A 7 25.40 13.87 -13.00
C SER A 7 26.60 12.95 -13.21
N HIS A 8 27.75 13.51 -13.60
CA HIS A 8 28.97 12.73 -13.82
C HIS A 8 29.53 12.09 -12.54
N THR A 9 29.41 12.79 -11.40
CA THR A 9 29.91 12.31 -10.11
C THR A 9 29.04 11.18 -9.55
N LEU A 10 27.72 11.30 -9.68
CA LEU A 10 26.76 10.31 -9.18
C LEU A 10 26.44 9.19 -10.19
N GLN A 11 26.94 9.30 -11.43
CA GLN A 11 26.64 8.40 -12.55
C GLN A 11 25.14 8.27 -12.84
N ILE A 12 24.40 9.37 -12.65
CA ILE A 12 22.95 9.44 -12.89
C ILE A 12 22.69 10.31 -14.13
N PRO A 13 21.77 9.92 -15.04
CA PRO A 13 21.39 10.76 -16.18
C PRO A 13 20.92 12.15 -15.74
N SER A 14 21.26 13.17 -16.53
CA SER A 14 20.81 14.55 -16.27
C SER A 14 19.29 14.69 -16.25
N SER A 15 18.57 13.85 -17.01
CA SER A 15 17.11 13.78 -17.00
C SER A 15 16.57 13.42 -15.62
N THR A 16 17.15 12.43 -14.95
CA THR A 16 16.73 12.01 -13.61
C THR A 16 16.95 13.11 -12.58
N LEU A 17 18.06 13.85 -12.66
CA LEU A 17 18.29 15.00 -11.79
C LEU A 17 17.24 16.10 -11.99
N TYR A 18 16.83 16.32 -13.24
CA TYR A 18 15.76 17.27 -13.56
C TYR A 18 14.41 16.81 -12.98
N ASP A 19 14.07 15.54 -13.13
CA ASP A 19 12.82 14.97 -12.61
C ASP A 19 12.75 15.07 -11.09
N ILE A 20 13.84 14.75 -10.38
CA ILE A 20 13.93 14.90 -8.92
C ILE A 20 13.75 16.37 -8.52
N GLN A 21 14.44 17.29 -9.21
CA GLN A 21 14.31 18.72 -8.90
C GLN A 21 12.89 19.24 -9.16
N LYS A 22 12.24 18.74 -10.22
CA LYS A 22 10.87 19.07 -10.54
C LYS A 22 9.91 18.56 -9.45
N GLN A 23 10.02 17.29 -9.06
CA GLN A 23 9.22 16.69 -8.00
C GLN A 23 9.36 17.46 -6.68
N ALA A 24 10.59 17.81 -6.29
CA ALA A 24 10.83 18.61 -5.09
C ALA A 24 10.11 19.96 -5.13
N LYS A 25 10.18 20.66 -6.28
CA LYS A 25 9.47 21.94 -6.48
C LYS A 25 7.96 21.78 -6.47
N ASP A 26 7.44 20.75 -7.13
CA ASP A 26 6.01 20.43 -7.15
C ASP A 26 5.49 20.14 -5.72
N HIS A 27 6.34 19.61 -4.85
CA HIS A 27 6.07 19.39 -3.43
C HIS A 27 6.36 20.61 -2.53
N GLY A 28 6.72 21.77 -3.11
CA GLY A 28 6.90 23.03 -2.39
C GLY A 28 8.31 23.32 -1.87
N PHE A 29 9.33 22.59 -2.31
CA PHE A 29 10.71 22.87 -1.94
C PHE A 29 11.19 24.20 -2.53
N ASP A 30 11.51 25.17 -1.66
CA ASP A 30 12.16 26.43 -2.04
C ASP A 30 13.53 26.58 -1.37
N PRO A 31 14.64 26.35 -2.10
CA PRO A 31 15.98 26.41 -1.55
C PRO A 31 16.41 27.82 -1.12
N LYS A 32 15.64 28.87 -1.44
CA LYS A 32 15.92 30.24 -0.98
C LYS A 32 15.44 30.49 0.44
N ASN A 33 14.35 29.83 0.86
CA ASN A 33 13.76 30.01 2.17
C ASN A 33 14.26 28.97 3.16
N ASP A 34 14.38 27.72 2.73
CA ASP A 34 14.96 26.63 3.51
C ASP A 34 15.83 25.73 2.62
N PRO A 35 17.16 25.75 2.79
CA PRO A 35 18.05 24.89 2.02
C PRO A 35 18.02 23.42 2.47
N GLN A 36 17.35 23.07 3.58
CA GLN A 36 17.30 21.69 4.05
C GLN A 36 16.34 20.83 3.21
N ILE A 37 16.87 19.72 2.71
CA ILE A 37 16.09 18.75 1.94
C ILE A 37 15.44 17.77 2.92
N SER A 38 14.13 17.90 3.12
CA SER A 38 13.30 16.89 3.77
C SER A 38 12.94 15.77 2.80
N LEU A 39 12.84 14.53 3.30
CA LEU A 39 12.41 13.37 2.51
C LEU A 39 11.02 13.56 1.90
N SER A 40 10.13 14.28 2.56
CA SER A 40 8.77 14.58 2.09
C SER A 40 8.72 15.25 0.70
N TYR A 41 9.78 15.97 0.30
CA TYR A 41 9.84 16.63 -1.01
C TYR A 41 10.23 15.68 -2.14
N VAL A 42 10.87 14.56 -1.84
CA VAL A 42 11.44 13.62 -2.82
C VAL A 42 10.76 12.26 -2.78
N GLU A 43 10.01 11.95 -1.72
CA GLU A 43 9.24 10.71 -1.61
C GLU A 43 8.26 10.57 -2.78
N ASP A 44 8.22 9.36 -3.34
CA ASP A 44 7.28 8.98 -4.38
C ASP A 44 5.85 9.10 -3.84
N ALA A 45 5.00 9.80 -4.60
CA ALA A 45 3.57 9.81 -4.31
C ALA A 45 3.01 8.37 -4.33
N SER A 46 1.98 8.14 -3.51
CA SER A 46 1.26 6.87 -3.51
C SER A 46 0.81 6.53 -4.93
N ARG A 47 1.41 5.50 -5.52
CA ARG A 47 1.08 5.08 -6.89
C ARG A 47 -0.34 4.54 -6.89
N SER A 48 -1.18 5.06 -7.77
CA SER A 48 -2.49 4.48 -8.05
C SER A 48 -2.29 3.10 -8.69
N GLY A 49 -2.17 2.07 -7.85
CA GLY A 49 -2.12 0.68 -8.29
C GLY A 49 -3.46 0.21 -8.85
N GLN A 50 -3.47 -0.97 -9.48
CA GLN A 50 -4.71 -1.58 -9.94
C GLN A 50 -5.60 -1.91 -8.73
N PRO A 51 -6.87 -1.46 -8.71
CA PRO A 51 -7.78 -1.77 -7.61
C PRO A 51 -8.03 -3.28 -7.55
N LYS A 52 -7.80 -3.87 -6.37
CA LYS A 52 -8.05 -5.30 -6.15
C LYS A 52 -9.56 -5.54 -6.04
N LYS A 53 -10.09 -6.43 -6.89
CA LYS A 53 -11.51 -6.88 -6.87
C LYS A 53 -11.99 -7.37 -5.49
N ILE A 54 -11.06 -7.79 -4.64
CA ILE A 54 -11.33 -8.33 -3.31
C ILE A 54 -11.74 -7.23 -2.32
N SER A 55 -11.26 -5.99 -2.50
CA SER A 55 -11.44 -4.85 -1.57
C SER A 55 -12.91 -4.58 -1.20
N THR A 56 -13.83 -4.73 -2.15
CA THR A 56 -15.27 -4.49 -1.92
C THR A 56 -15.92 -5.54 -1.02
N LYS A 57 -15.37 -6.75 -0.97
CA LYS A 57 -15.90 -7.88 -0.18
C LYS A 57 -15.18 -8.05 1.17
N GLU A 58 -14.00 -7.44 1.33
CA GLU A 58 -13.19 -7.50 2.57
C GLU A 58 -13.99 -7.08 3.79
N ALA A 59 -14.65 -5.91 3.73
CA ALA A 59 -15.40 -5.36 4.85
C ALA A 59 -16.55 -6.28 5.30
N GLY A 60 -17.23 -6.94 4.36
CA GLY A 60 -18.32 -7.88 4.66
C GLY A 60 -17.83 -9.13 5.39
N ILE A 61 -16.68 -9.68 4.99
CA ILE A 61 -16.08 -10.87 5.63
C ILE A 61 -15.63 -10.53 7.05
N ILE A 62 -15.00 -9.37 7.26
CA ILE A 62 -14.56 -8.94 8.59
C ILE A 62 -15.76 -8.71 9.50
N ALA A 63 -16.80 -8.02 9.00
CA ALA A 63 -18.03 -7.82 9.76
C ALA A 63 -18.69 -9.15 10.12
N PHE A 64 -18.69 -10.12 9.21
CA PHE A 64 -19.23 -11.45 9.45
C PHE A 64 -18.47 -12.20 10.57
N VAL A 65 -17.14 -12.20 10.51
CA VAL A 65 -16.28 -12.85 11.53
C VAL A 65 -16.34 -12.12 12.87
N THR A 66 -16.51 -10.80 12.88
CA THR A 66 -16.57 -10.02 14.12
C THR A 66 -17.96 -10.08 14.79
N LYS A 67 -19.04 -10.24 14.01
CA LYS A 67 -20.42 -10.26 14.51
C LYS A 67 -20.87 -11.62 15.05
N SER A 68 -20.04 -12.66 14.97
CA SER A 68 -20.38 -14.00 15.47
C SER A 68 -20.34 -14.06 17.01
N HIS A 69 -21.44 -13.63 17.62
CA HIS A 69 -21.64 -13.71 19.07
C HIS A 69 -22.57 -14.87 19.49
N SER A 70 -22.90 -15.81 18.60
CA SER A 70 -23.78 -16.93 18.92
C SER A 70 -23.41 -18.21 18.14
N GLU A 71 -22.55 -19.01 18.78
CA GLU A 71 -22.57 -20.49 18.83
C GLU A 71 -21.99 -21.36 17.70
N ARG A 72 -21.50 -20.84 16.56
CA ARG A 72 -20.77 -21.72 15.62
C ARG A 72 -19.62 -21.05 14.89
N GLU A 73 -18.42 -21.56 15.12
CA GLU A 73 -17.24 -21.27 14.31
C GLU A 73 -17.54 -21.68 12.86
N LYS A 74 -17.42 -20.73 11.92
CA LYS A 74 -17.52 -21.03 10.49
C LYS A 74 -16.14 -21.34 9.93
N SER A 75 -16.07 -22.39 9.13
CA SER A 75 -14.85 -22.69 8.40
C SER A 75 -14.64 -21.68 7.27
N THR A 76 -13.38 -21.55 6.85
CA THR A 76 -12.99 -20.63 5.77
C THR A 76 -13.61 -20.98 4.43
N GLU A 77 -13.98 -22.24 4.21
CA GLU A 77 -14.68 -22.71 3.01
C GLU A 77 -16.11 -22.15 2.94
N ILE A 78 -16.81 -22.12 4.07
CA ILE A 78 -18.16 -21.56 4.15
C ILE A 78 -18.13 -20.06 3.90
N LEU A 79 -17.17 -19.35 4.50
CA LEU A 79 -16.97 -17.92 4.28
C LEU A 79 -16.65 -17.61 2.80
N ALA A 80 -15.84 -18.44 2.16
CA ALA A 80 -15.48 -18.30 0.75
C ALA A 80 -16.71 -18.47 -0.16
N PHE A 81 -17.53 -19.49 0.13
CA PHE A 81 -18.78 -19.74 -0.58
C PHE A 81 -19.76 -18.57 -0.43
N GLU A 82 -20.01 -18.12 0.81
CA GLU A 82 -20.95 -17.03 1.12
C GLU A 82 -20.50 -15.70 0.48
N ALA A 83 -19.20 -15.40 0.51
CA ALA A 83 -18.66 -14.19 -0.10
C ALA A 83 -18.48 -14.30 -1.62
N GLY A 84 -18.59 -15.51 -2.20
CA GLY A 84 -18.32 -15.77 -3.62
C GLY A 84 -16.90 -15.35 -4.01
N ILE A 85 -15.91 -15.72 -3.20
CA ILE A 85 -14.48 -15.52 -3.48
C ILE A 85 -13.71 -16.82 -3.28
N SER A 86 -12.48 -16.86 -3.77
CA SER A 86 -11.63 -18.02 -3.53
C SER A 86 -11.29 -18.17 -2.05
N HIS A 87 -11.15 -19.41 -1.60
CA HIS A 87 -10.72 -19.75 -0.24
C HIS A 87 -9.39 -19.08 0.14
N SER A 88 -8.41 -19.12 -0.77
CA SER A 88 -7.12 -18.45 -0.59
C SER A 88 -7.26 -16.94 -0.35
N SER A 89 -8.24 -16.29 -1.00
CA SER A 89 -8.53 -14.87 -0.78
C SER A 89 -9.07 -14.63 0.62
N VAL A 90 -10.00 -15.46 1.12
CA VAL A 90 -10.48 -15.37 2.51
C VAL A 90 -9.32 -15.49 3.49
N LEU A 91 -8.44 -16.48 3.31
CA LEU A 91 -7.27 -16.67 4.18
C LEU A 91 -6.33 -15.46 4.19
N GLN A 92 -6.09 -14.84 3.03
CA GLN A 92 -5.28 -13.62 2.94
C GLN A 92 -5.92 -12.46 3.69
N ILE A 93 -7.24 -12.28 3.57
CA ILE A 93 -7.99 -11.23 4.27
C ILE A 93 -7.91 -11.46 5.77
N LEU A 94 -8.17 -12.69 6.24
CA LEU A 94 -8.11 -13.02 7.66
C LEU A 94 -6.73 -12.77 8.25
N LYS A 95 -5.65 -13.18 7.55
CA LYS A 95 -4.27 -12.93 7.96
C LYS A 95 -3.93 -11.43 7.98
N LYS A 96 -4.34 -10.68 6.96
CA LYS A 96 -4.15 -9.22 6.88
C LYS A 96 -4.77 -8.49 8.06
N HIS A 97 -5.89 -9.00 8.59
CA HIS A 97 -6.61 -8.45 9.73
C HIS A 97 -6.26 -9.11 11.08
N GLY A 98 -5.26 -10.01 11.12
CA GLY A 98 -4.73 -10.58 12.36
C GLY A 98 -5.56 -11.72 12.98
N PHE A 99 -6.51 -12.31 12.23
CA PHE A 99 -7.27 -13.46 12.73
C PHE A 99 -6.41 -14.73 12.75
N VAL A 100 -6.51 -15.50 13.84
CA VAL A 100 -5.84 -16.80 14.01
C VAL A 100 -6.81 -17.91 13.69
N ILE A 101 -6.38 -18.86 12.85
CA ILE A 101 -7.19 -20.01 12.46
C ILE A 101 -6.92 -21.13 13.46
N ALA A 102 -7.94 -21.50 14.23
CA ALA A 102 -7.90 -22.62 15.16
C ALA A 102 -8.35 -23.92 14.47
N LYS A 103 -7.89 -25.06 15.01
CA LYS A 103 -8.42 -26.37 14.63
C LYS A 103 -9.76 -26.59 15.34
N PRO A 104 -10.76 -27.22 14.71
CA PRO A 104 -11.97 -27.62 15.41
C PRO A 104 -11.59 -28.55 16.56
N THR A 105 -12.09 -28.26 17.76
CA THR A 105 -11.88 -29.07 18.97
C THR A 105 -12.82 -30.26 19.00
#